data_AF-A0A0S8J990-F1
#
_entry.id   AF-A0A0S8J990-F1
#
_cell.length_a   1.000
_cell.length_b   1.000
_cell.length_c   1.000
_cell.angle_alpha   90.00
_cell.angle_beta   90.00
_cell.angle_gamma   90.00
#
_symmetry.space_group_name_H-M   'P 1'
#
loop_
_entity.id
_entity.type
_entity.pdbx_description
1 polymer ?
#
loop_
_entity_poly.entity_id
_entity_poly.type
_entity_poly.pdbx_seq_one_letter_code
_entity_poly.pdbx_strand_id
1 'polypeptide(L)'
;AAAARATGLAKGTPCVGGGADNTCGAVGSAIVVEGRVMTSLGTSGVVFAPTDTPQVDPQERLHTFCHSTRRQWYVMGCMLSAGMSLQWYRNQLGEVERAAARRRRRDVYDLLMNQAKKMPLGAEGLFFLPYLMGERSPHKDPFARGAFIGLSFRHTKSHLVRAIVEGVTFALRDMIEIMRDLGAKMQEVRLIAGGAKSPFWRQVVADIFGLQIVIPKNTEGPAMGAAILAGVGTELFSDFFETTERILPVASRVDPDDERHEQYNEIYSHFVQLYPALKGHFAEMGKVLKL
;
A
#
# COMPACT_ATOMS: atom_id res chain seq x y z
N ALA A 1 18.05 -17.43 32.94
CA ALA A 1 19.44 -17.94 32.86
C ALA A 1 19.68 -18.75 31.58
N ALA A 2 18.82 -19.72 31.24
CA ALA A 2 18.92 -20.46 29.97
C ALA A 2 18.78 -19.55 28.74
N ALA A 3 17.77 -18.67 28.71
CA ALA A 3 17.57 -17.71 27.61
C ALA A 3 18.79 -16.80 27.38
N ALA A 4 19.33 -16.19 28.43
CA ALA A 4 20.53 -15.34 28.37
C ALA A 4 21.74 -16.06 27.75
N ARG A 5 21.98 -17.33 28.10
CA ARG A 5 23.05 -18.13 27.47
C ARG A 5 22.77 -18.45 26.01
N ALA A 6 21.52 -18.76 25.67
CA ALA A 6 21.13 -19.11 24.30
C ALA A 6 21.20 -17.90 23.34
N THR A 7 20.93 -16.69 23.83
CA THR A 7 20.93 -15.47 23.01
C THR A 7 22.22 -14.66 23.09
N GLY A 8 23.08 -14.93 24.06
CA GLY A 8 24.30 -14.13 24.33
C GLY A 8 24.03 -12.82 25.07
N LEU A 9 22.81 -12.57 25.55
CA LEU A 9 22.46 -11.38 26.31
C LEU A 9 22.81 -11.51 27.80
N ALA A 10 22.99 -10.38 28.48
CA ALA A 10 23.26 -10.35 29.91
C ALA A 10 22.08 -10.92 30.73
N LYS A 11 22.40 -11.60 31.84
CA LYS A 11 21.35 -12.02 32.79
C LYS A 11 20.67 -10.77 33.35
N GLY A 12 19.35 -10.72 33.25
CA GLY A 12 18.56 -9.57 33.71
C GLY A 12 18.24 -8.54 32.62
N THR A 13 18.68 -8.75 31.37
CA THR A 13 18.21 -7.93 30.24
C THR A 13 16.67 -7.93 30.20
N PRO A 14 16.01 -6.75 30.26
CA PRO A 14 14.56 -6.67 30.25
C PRO A 14 13.94 -7.27 28.98
N CYS A 15 12.72 -7.79 29.10
CA CYS A 15 11.89 -8.25 27.98
C CYS A 15 10.58 -7.47 27.99
N VAL A 16 10.19 -6.93 26.83
CA VAL A 16 8.92 -6.18 26.66
C VAL A 16 7.91 -7.04 25.89
N GLY A 17 6.62 -6.71 26.01
CA GLY A 17 5.54 -7.48 25.37
C GLY A 17 5.56 -7.48 23.83
N GLY A 18 6.22 -6.51 23.20
CA GLY A 18 6.33 -6.42 21.75
C GLY A 18 5.02 -6.00 21.07
N GLY A 19 4.82 -6.47 19.83
CA GLY A 19 3.68 -6.11 19.00
C GLY A 19 3.50 -7.05 17.81
N ALA A 20 2.35 -6.97 17.15
CA ALA A 20 2.12 -7.67 15.89
C ALA A 20 2.93 -7.03 14.75
N ASP A 21 3.21 -7.80 13.70
CA ASP A 21 4.06 -7.39 12.58
C ASP A 21 3.70 -6.03 11.95
N ASN A 22 2.40 -5.79 11.67
CA ASN A 22 1.91 -4.59 11.02
C ASN A 22 2.06 -3.35 11.92
N THR A 23 1.73 -3.46 13.20
CA THR A 23 1.85 -2.32 14.13
C THR A 23 3.30 -2.08 14.54
N CYS A 24 4.14 -3.11 14.62
CA CYS A 24 5.59 -2.92 14.70
C CYS A 24 6.11 -2.23 13.42
N GLY A 25 5.65 -2.66 12.24
CA GLY A 25 5.99 -2.02 10.97
C GLY A 25 5.57 -0.55 10.92
N ALA A 26 4.40 -0.23 11.47
CA ALA A 26 3.88 1.13 11.64
C ALA A 26 4.83 1.96 12.55
N VAL A 27 5.17 1.47 13.74
CA VAL A 27 6.12 2.14 14.65
C VAL A 27 7.49 2.35 13.99
N GLY A 28 8.04 1.32 13.34
CA GLY A 28 9.32 1.40 12.63
C GLY A 28 9.30 2.26 11.37
N SER A 29 8.11 2.68 10.95
CA SER A 29 7.87 3.66 9.90
C SER A 29 7.40 5.01 10.45
N ALA A 30 7.49 5.24 11.77
CA ALA A 30 7.02 6.42 12.51
C ALA A 30 5.52 6.73 12.43
N ILE A 31 4.69 5.72 12.18
CA ILE A 31 3.22 5.82 12.15
C ILE A 31 2.70 5.68 13.58
N VAL A 32 2.91 6.73 14.38
CA VAL A 32 2.63 6.74 15.83
C VAL A 32 1.76 7.92 16.25
N VAL A 33 1.25 8.69 15.29
CA VAL A 33 0.42 9.88 15.50
C VAL A 33 -0.59 10.01 14.36
N GLU A 34 -1.80 10.51 14.66
CA GLU A 34 -2.79 10.86 13.63
C GLU A 34 -2.23 11.83 12.59
N GLY A 35 -2.78 11.82 11.37
CA GLY A 35 -2.28 12.62 10.26
C GLY A 35 -1.19 11.93 9.44
N ARG A 36 -0.49 10.94 10.01
CA ARG A 36 0.53 10.18 9.30
C ARG A 36 0.03 8.76 9.00
N VAL A 37 -0.16 8.47 7.73
CA VAL A 37 -0.67 7.19 7.24
C VAL A 37 0.47 6.39 6.63
N MET A 38 0.43 5.07 6.68
CA MET A 38 1.32 4.21 5.92
C MET A 38 0.57 3.53 4.79
N THR A 39 1.20 3.51 3.62
CA THR A 39 0.80 2.66 2.50
C THR A 39 1.95 1.71 2.18
N SER A 40 1.70 0.40 2.29
CA SER A 40 2.64 -0.63 1.86
C SER A 40 2.23 -1.15 0.50
N LEU A 41 3.06 -0.92 -0.52
CA LEU A 41 2.83 -1.40 -1.88
C LEU A 41 3.74 -2.59 -2.17
N GLY A 42 3.44 -3.72 -1.53
CA GLY A 42 4.14 -5.00 -1.65
C GLY A 42 3.44 -5.96 -2.60
N THR A 43 3.57 -7.27 -2.37
CA THR A 43 2.79 -8.31 -3.07
C THR A 43 1.29 -8.00 -2.95
N SER A 44 0.84 -7.81 -1.72
CA SER A 44 -0.44 -7.21 -1.34
C SER A 44 -0.26 -5.70 -1.09
N GLY A 45 -1.37 -4.99 -0.97
CA GLY A 45 -1.40 -3.57 -0.63
C GLY A 45 -2.03 -3.37 0.74
N VAL A 46 -1.46 -2.50 1.56
CA VAL A 46 -2.02 -2.14 2.88
C VAL A 46 -2.07 -0.63 3.00
N VAL A 47 -3.18 -0.11 3.51
CA VAL A 47 -3.28 1.25 4.03
C VAL A 47 -3.52 1.16 5.53
N PHE A 48 -2.77 1.92 6.32
CA PHE A 48 -2.78 1.88 7.79
C PHE A 48 -2.81 3.31 8.34
N ALA A 49 -3.83 3.65 9.12
CA ALA A 49 -3.93 4.95 9.77
C ALA A 49 -4.11 4.77 11.29
N PRO A 50 -3.24 5.38 12.13
CA PRO A 50 -3.43 5.38 13.57
C PRO A 50 -4.59 6.32 13.94
N THR A 51 -5.30 5.97 15.01
CA THR A 51 -6.42 6.74 15.55
C THR A 51 -6.33 6.81 17.08
N ASP A 52 -6.68 7.95 17.66
CA ASP A 52 -6.65 8.13 19.12
C ASP A 52 -7.86 7.50 19.82
N THR A 53 -8.91 7.19 19.06
CA THR A 53 -10.09 6.45 19.51
C THR A 53 -10.38 5.27 18.58
N PRO A 54 -11.01 4.18 19.07
CA PRO A 54 -11.38 3.08 18.20
C PRO A 54 -12.44 3.55 17.18
N GLN A 55 -12.12 3.41 15.90
CA GLN A 55 -13.04 3.69 14.79
C GLN A 55 -13.47 2.38 14.15
N VAL A 56 -14.76 2.12 13.99
CA VAL A 56 -15.27 0.88 13.38
C VAL A 56 -16.11 1.23 12.16
N ASP A 57 -15.75 0.68 11.00
CA ASP A 57 -16.56 0.83 9.78
C ASP A 57 -17.83 -0.03 9.89
N PRO A 58 -19.04 0.56 9.84
CA PRO A 58 -20.28 -0.21 9.91
C PRO A 58 -20.47 -1.18 8.73
N GLN A 59 -19.86 -0.89 7.58
CA GLN A 59 -19.84 -1.78 6.42
C GLN A 59 -18.69 -2.80 6.48
N GLU A 60 -17.90 -2.73 7.55
CA GLU A 60 -16.76 -3.59 7.85
C GLU A 60 -15.68 -3.65 6.75
N ARG A 61 -15.61 -2.68 5.84
CA ARG A 61 -14.69 -2.67 4.68
C ARG A 61 -13.22 -2.58 5.13
N LEU A 62 -12.98 -2.04 6.32
CA LEU A 62 -11.68 -1.93 6.99
C LEU A 62 -11.66 -2.70 8.31
N HIS A 63 -10.46 -2.96 8.81
CA HIS A 63 -10.23 -3.61 10.09
C HIS A 63 -9.74 -2.62 11.14
N THR A 64 -10.16 -2.81 12.39
CA THR A 64 -9.78 -1.98 13.52
C THR A 64 -9.07 -2.82 14.57
N PHE A 65 -7.91 -2.36 15.02
CA PHE A 65 -7.09 -3.06 16.01
C PHE A 65 -6.46 -2.09 17.01
N CYS A 66 -5.95 -2.62 18.12
CA CYS A 66 -5.13 -1.84 19.05
C CYS A 66 -3.73 -1.62 18.47
N HIS A 67 -3.23 -0.39 18.56
CA HIS A 67 -1.85 -0.08 18.19
C HIS A 67 -0.86 -0.57 19.26
N SER A 68 0.38 -0.86 18.88
CA SER A 68 1.46 -1.21 19.82
C SER A 68 1.98 -0.02 20.64
N THR A 69 1.57 1.20 20.31
CA THR A 69 1.83 2.40 21.12
C THR A 69 0.80 2.51 22.24
N ARG A 70 1.06 3.35 23.24
CA ARG A 70 0.16 3.48 24.40
C ARG A 70 -1.15 4.18 24.00
N ARG A 71 -2.28 3.53 24.33
CA ARG A 71 -3.65 4.10 24.25
C ARG A 71 -4.05 4.60 22.85
N GLN A 72 -3.61 3.90 21.81
CA GLN A 72 -3.98 4.20 20.43
C GLN A 72 -4.53 2.95 19.73
N TRP A 73 -5.26 3.20 18.65
CA TRP A 73 -5.82 2.21 17.75
C TRP A 73 -5.31 2.47 16.34
N TYR A 74 -5.68 1.60 15.42
CA TYR A 74 -5.51 1.88 14.01
C TYR A 74 -6.63 1.24 13.20
N VAL A 75 -6.91 1.87 12.05
CA VAL A 75 -7.73 1.32 10.98
C VAL A 75 -6.82 0.87 9.85
N MET A 76 -7.15 -0.27 9.25
CA MET A 76 -6.33 -0.90 8.22
C MET A 76 -7.19 -1.50 7.11
N GLY A 77 -6.86 -1.14 5.87
CA GLY A 77 -7.36 -1.81 4.68
C GLY A 77 -6.28 -2.70 4.08
N CYS A 78 -6.67 -3.85 3.53
CA CYS A 78 -5.74 -4.77 2.89
C CYS A 78 -6.32 -5.24 1.54
N MET A 79 -5.61 -4.92 0.45
CA MET A 79 -5.90 -5.47 -0.88
C MET A 79 -4.99 -6.67 -1.17
N LEU A 80 -5.52 -7.70 -1.81
CA LEU A 80 -4.80 -8.96 -1.99
C LEU A 80 -3.75 -8.91 -3.11
N SER A 81 -4.00 -8.13 -4.17
CA SER A 81 -3.23 -8.18 -5.42
C SER A 81 -2.69 -6.80 -5.86
N ALA A 82 -1.86 -6.16 -5.02
CA ALA A 82 -1.22 -4.88 -5.37
C ALA A 82 -0.03 -5.09 -6.33
N GLY A 83 1.20 -5.19 -5.83
CA GLY A 83 2.40 -5.43 -6.65
C GLY A 83 2.35 -6.77 -7.39
N MET A 84 1.57 -7.73 -6.87
CA MET A 84 1.32 -9.00 -7.57
C MET A 84 0.57 -8.82 -8.89
N SER A 85 -0.25 -7.77 -9.06
CA SER A 85 -0.88 -7.47 -10.36
C SER A 85 0.17 -7.14 -11.42
N LEU A 86 1.19 -6.36 -11.07
CA LEU A 86 2.30 -6.08 -11.98
C LEU A 86 3.19 -7.32 -12.18
N GLN A 87 3.40 -8.12 -11.14
CA GLN A 87 4.12 -9.39 -11.25
C GLN A 87 3.41 -10.37 -12.20
N TRP A 88 2.07 -10.48 -12.09
CA TRP A 88 1.24 -11.28 -12.98
C TRP A 88 1.42 -10.82 -14.42
N TYR A 89 1.29 -9.52 -14.69
CA TYR A 89 1.53 -8.95 -16.03
C TYR A 89 2.92 -9.31 -16.56
N ARG A 90 3.96 -9.08 -15.75
CA ARG A 90 5.35 -9.40 -16.10
C ARG A 90 5.52 -10.87 -16.46
N ASN A 91 4.87 -11.77 -15.73
CA ASN A 91 5.00 -13.20 -15.92
C ASN A 91 4.23 -13.69 -17.16
N GLN A 92 3.02 -13.18 -17.39
CA GLN A 92 2.10 -13.66 -18.43
C GLN A 92 2.26 -12.94 -19.77
N LEU A 93 2.55 -11.64 -19.74
CA LEU A 93 2.55 -10.76 -20.92
C LEU A 93 3.90 -10.08 -21.16
N GLY A 94 4.81 -10.11 -20.18
CA GLY A 94 6.08 -9.38 -20.18
C GLY A 94 7.30 -10.14 -20.70
N GLU A 95 7.14 -11.18 -21.53
CA GLU A 95 8.26 -12.01 -22.00
C GLU A 95 9.36 -11.18 -22.71
N VAL A 96 8.95 -10.29 -23.62
CA VAL A 96 9.86 -9.43 -24.39
C VAL A 96 10.63 -8.49 -23.46
N GLU A 97 9.94 -7.88 -22.50
CA GLU A 97 10.51 -6.98 -21.50
C GLU A 97 11.47 -7.73 -20.58
N ARG A 98 11.14 -8.96 -20.18
CA ARG A 98 12.02 -9.84 -19.39
C ARG A 98 13.29 -10.22 -20.16
N ALA A 99 13.17 -10.57 -21.45
CA ALA A 99 14.32 -10.88 -22.29
C ALA A 99 15.22 -9.64 -22.47
N ALA A 100 14.62 -8.47 -22.70
CA ALA A 100 15.32 -7.21 -22.81
C ALA A 100 16.04 -6.83 -21.49
N ALA A 101 15.38 -7.02 -20.34
CA ALA A 101 15.94 -6.78 -19.01
C ALA A 101 17.16 -7.65 -18.74
N ARG A 102 17.08 -8.95 -19.04
CA ARG A 102 18.20 -9.91 -18.92
C ARG A 102 19.39 -9.48 -19.78
N ARG A 103 19.15 -9.16 -21.07
CA ARG A 103 20.21 -8.71 -21.99
C ARG A 103 20.89 -7.43 -21.51
N ARG A 104 20.12 -6.52 -20.91
CA ARG A 104 20.61 -5.22 -20.40
C ARG A 104 21.12 -5.28 -18.96
N ARG A 105 21.03 -6.43 -18.27
CA ARG A 105 21.32 -6.58 -16.84
C ARG A 105 20.61 -5.53 -15.97
N ARG A 106 19.33 -5.28 -16.28
CA ARG A 106 18.48 -4.36 -15.53
C ARG A 106 17.31 -5.09 -14.89
N ASP A 107 16.72 -4.48 -13.86
CA ASP A 107 15.42 -4.93 -13.36
C ASP A 107 14.37 -4.75 -14.47
N VAL A 108 13.53 -5.76 -14.66
CA VAL A 108 12.42 -5.72 -15.60
C VAL A 108 11.35 -4.73 -15.16
N TYR A 109 11.13 -4.55 -13.87
CA TYR A 109 10.18 -3.57 -13.36
C TYR A 109 10.61 -2.14 -13.73
N ASP A 110 11.91 -1.83 -13.74
CA ASP A 110 12.39 -0.53 -14.24
C ASP A 110 12.01 -0.30 -15.70
N LEU A 111 12.13 -1.34 -16.55
CA LEU A 111 11.73 -1.22 -17.95
C LEU A 111 10.23 -0.98 -18.09
N LEU A 112 9.41 -1.75 -17.36
CA LEU A 112 7.95 -1.61 -17.36
C LEU A 112 7.52 -0.21 -16.88
N MET A 113 8.11 0.29 -15.79
CA MET A 113 7.81 1.63 -15.27
C MET A 113 8.22 2.73 -16.26
N ASN A 114 9.38 2.59 -16.91
CA ASN A 114 9.83 3.56 -17.92
C ASN A 114 8.96 3.57 -19.18
N GLN A 115 8.35 2.44 -19.53
CA GLN A 115 7.39 2.34 -20.63
C GLN A 115 6.04 2.97 -20.24
N ALA A 116 5.52 2.62 -19.06
CA ALA A 116 4.26 3.16 -18.53
C ALA A 116 4.31 4.67 -18.31
N LYS A 117 5.43 5.21 -17.83
CA LYS A 117 5.64 6.65 -17.63
C LYS A 117 5.41 7.48 -18.90
N LYS A 118 5.63 6.91 -20.09
CA LYS A 118 5.45 7.59 -21.38
C LYS A 118 4.00 7.64 -21.83
N MET A 119 3.12 6.85 -21.22
CA MET A 119 1.70 6.87 -21.54
C MET A 119 1.02 8.03 -20.82
N PRO A 120 0.00 8.64 -21.43
CA PRO A 120 -0.73 9.73 -20.80
C PRO A 120 -1.41 9.26 -19.51
N LEU A 121 -1.70 10.23 -18.65
CA LEU A 121 -2.50 10.04 -17.44
C LEU A 121 -3.85 9.41 -17.79
N GLY A 122 -4.31 8.45 -16.99
CA GLY A 122 -5.55 7.71 -17.24
C GLY A 122 -5.43 6.64 -18.33
N ALA A 123 -4.21 6.34 -18.78
CA ALA A 123 -3.91 5.29 -19.76
C ALA A 123 -4.78 5.33 -21.04
N GLU A 124 -5.15 6.52 -21.51
CA GLU A 124 -6.08 6.75 -22.63
C GLU A 124 -7.49 6.14 -22.44
N GLY A 125 -7.98 6.11 -21.20
CA GLY A 125 -9.30 5.58 -20.86
C GLY A 125 -9.31 4.08 -20.56
N LEU A 126 -8.14 3.47 -20.41
CA LEU A 126 -8.01 2.07 -20.01
C LEU A 126 -7.95 1.92 -18.49
N PHE A 127 -8.95 1.26 -17.93
CA PHE A 127 -9.02 0.94 -16.50
C PHE A 127 -8.55 -0.47 -16.22
N PHE A 128 -8.01 -0.68 -15.01
CA PHE A 128 -7.69 -2.00 -14.49
C PHE A 128 -8.26 -2.18 -13.08
N LEU A 129 -9.11 -3.18 -12.89
CA LEU A 129 -9.52 -3.63 -11.55
C LEU A 129 -8.51 -4.67 -11.03
N PRO A 130 -7.84 -4.44 -9.90
CA PRO A 130 -6.73 -5.28 -9.45
C PRO A 130 -7.14 -6.51 -8.62
N TYR A 131 -8.33 -7.08 -8.83
CA TYR A 131 -8.89 -8.12 -7.94
C TYR A 131 -8.57 -9.56 -8.41
N LEU A 132 -7.33 -9.84 -8.79
CA LEU A 132 -6.93 -11.10 -9.43
C LEU A 132 -7.16 -12.36 -8.56
N MET A 133 -7.27 -12.22 -7.24
CA MET A 133 -7.43 -13.33 -6.28
C MET A 133 -8.76 -13.28 -5.52
N GLY A 134 -9.77 -12.57 -6.05
CA GLY A 134 -10.79 -11.98 -5.19
C GLY A 134 -10.24 -10.76 -4.47
N GLU A 135 -11.03 -10.20 -3.57
CA GLU A 135 -10.62 -9.04 -2.80
C GLU A 135 -11.13 -9.06 -1.36
N ARG A 136 -10.31 -8.51 -0.44
CA ARG A 136 -10.65 -8.33 0.96
C ARG A 136 -11.19 -6.93 1.22
N SER A 137 -10.36 -5.90 1.15
CA SER A 137 -10.79 -4.51 1.33
C SER A 137 -10.84 -3.79 -0.03
N PRO A 138 -11.84 -2.94 -0.28
CA PRO A 138 -13.02 -2.70 0.56
C PRO A 138 -14.17 -3.70 0.32
N HIS A 139 -14.03 -4.60 -0.66
CA HIS A 139 -15.18 -5.29 -1.27
C HIS A 139 -15.67 -6.56 -0.57
N LYS A 140 -14.80 -7.25 0.17
CA LYS A 140 -15.03 -8.58 0.77
C LYS A 140 -15.66 -9.58 -0.19
N ASP A 141 -15.08 -9.70 -1.37
CA ASP A 141 -15.63 -10.51 -2.43
C ASP A 141 -14.59 -11.55 -2.92
N PRO A 142 -14.73 -12.83 -2.54
CA PRO A 142 -13.84 -13.88 -3.03
C PRO A 142 -14.02 -14.18 -4.52
N PHE A 143 -15.14 -13.76 -5.13
CA PHE A 143 -15.43 -13.96 -6.54
C PHE A 143 -14.94 -12.83 -7.43
N ALA A 144 -14.58 -11.67 -6.87
CA ALA A 144 -14.02 -10.56 -7.65
C ALA A 144 -12.84 -11.05 -8.52
N ARG A 145 -12.74 -10.54 -9.75
CA ARG A 145 -11.65 -10.88 -10.67
C ARG A 145 -11.02 -9.64 -11.26
N GLY A 146 -9.75 -9.78 -11.65
CA GLY A 146 -9.05 -8.73 -12.37
C GLY A 146 -9.69 -8.49 -13.74
N ALA A 147 -9.78 -7.24 -14.15
CA ALA A 147 -10.40 -6.86 -15.41
C ALA A 147 -9.70 -5.65 -16.02
N PHE A 148 -9.46 -5.69 -17.34
CA PHE A 148 -9.16 -4.50 -18.13
C PHE A 148 -10.43 -4.03 -18.81
N ILE A 149 -10.79 -2.76 -18.62
CA ILE A 149 -12.02 -2.16 -19.16
C ILE A 149 -11.64 -0.97 -20.04
N GLY A 150 -12.18 -0.92 -21.26
CA GLY A 150 -11.91 0.18 -22.22
C GLY A 150 -10.82 -0.10 -23.25
N LEU A 151 -10.45 -1.36 -23.51
CA LEU A 151 -9.47 -1.69 -24.56
C LEU A 151 -9.89 -1.14 -25.94
N SER A 152 -8.92 -0.63 -26.69
CA SER A 152 -9.08 -0.05 -28.02
C SER A 152 -7.80 -0.27 -28.83
N PHE A 153 -7.83 -0.03 -30.15
CA PHE A 153 -6.65 -0.16 -31.03
C PHE A 153 -5.48 0.78 -30.69
N ARG A 154 -5.70 1.79 -29.85
CA ARG A 154 -4.65 2.71 -29.39
C ARG A 154 -3.78 2.09 -28.29
N HIS A 155 -4.34 1.15 -27.55
CA HIS A 155 -3.70 0.61 -26.37
C HIS A 155 -2.59 -0.37 -26.72
N THR A 156 -1.48 -0.24 -26.00
CA THR A 156 -0.28 -1.05 -26.13
C THR A 156 0.04 -1.71 -24.80
N LYS A 157 1.07 -2.57 -24.78
CA LYS A 157 1.61 -3.14 -23.54
C LYS A 157 1.93 -2.08 -22.48
N SER A 158 2.44 -0.93 -22.89
CA SER A 158 2.74 0.19 -21.99
C SER A 158 1.48 0.76 -21.33
N HIS A 159 0.36 0.85 -22.07
CA HIS A 159 -0.92 1.30 -21.53
C HIS A 159 -1.46 0.31 -20.49
N LEU A 160 -1.34 -1.01 -20.72
CA LEU A 160 -1.73 -2.02 -19.75
C LEU A 160 -0.95 -1.87 -18.43
N VAL A 161 0.37 -1.63 -18.50
CA VAL A 161 1.19 -1.40 -17.30
C VAL A 161 0.76 -0.11 -16.58
N ARG A 162 0.50 0.97 -17.34
CA ARG A 162 0.01 2.24 -16.77
C ARG A 162 -1.32 2.04 -16.06
N ALA A 163 -2.27 1.38 -16.70
CA ALA A 163 -3.57 1.05 -16.13
C ALA A 163 -3.45 0.19 -14.87
N ILE A 164 -2.52 -0.78 -14.81
CA ILE A 164 -2.25 -1.55 -13.58
C ILE A 164 -1.76 -0.64 -12.44
N VAL A 165 -0.79 0.24 -12.74
CA VAL A 165 -0.22 1.16 -11.74
C VAL A 165 -1.31 2.09 -11.18
N GLU A 166 -2.10 2.70 -12.06
CA GLU A 166 -3.20 3.59 -11.69
C GLU A 166 -4.32 2.82 -10.97
N GLY A 167 -4.76 1.67 -11.51
CA GLY A 167 -5.82 0.83 -10.94
C GLY A 167 -5.52 0.28 -9.54
N VAL A 168 -4.28 -0.18 -9.30
CA VAL A 168 -3.83 -0.56 -7.94
C VAL A 168 -3.86 0.65 -7.01
N THR A 169 -3.45 1.81 -7.49
CA THR A 169 -3.41 3.03 -6.68
C THR A 169 -4.83 3.53 -6.38
N PHE A 170 -5.78 3.44 -7.32
CA PHE A 170 -7.18 3.74 -7.08
C PHE A 170 -7.82 2.77 -6.07
N ALA A 171 -7.53 1.47 -6.14
CA ALA A 171 -8.02 0.52 -5.13
C ALA A 171 -7.46 0.80 -3.72
N LEU A 172 -6.23 1.33 -3.62
CA LEU A 172 -5.69 1.82 -2.35
C LEU A 172 -6.37 3.14 -1.92
N ARG A 173 -6.71 4.00 -2.88
CA ARG A 173 -7.47 5.23 -2.63
C ARG A 173 -8.86 4.93 -2.05
N ASP A 174 -9.53 3.86 -2.48
CA ASP A 174 -10.81 3.44 -1.87
C ASP A 174 -10.67 3.32 -0.34
N MET A 175 -9.57 2.74 0.14
CA MET A 175 -9.33 2.60 1.59
C MET A 175 -9.03 3.94 2.25
N ILE A 176 -8.30 4.82 1.57
CA ILE A 176 -8.03 6.19 2.04
C ILE A 176 -9.34 6.97 2.23
N GLU A 177 -10.25 6.92 1.25
CA GLU A 177 -11.54 7.62 1.35
C GLU A 177 -12.40 7.04 2.46
N ILE A 178 -12.46 5.70 2.61
CA ILE A 178 -13.20 5.08 3.72
C ILE A 178 -12.61 5.49 5.08
N MET A 179 -11.29 5.57 5.21
CA MET A 179 -10.66 6.05 6.44
C MET A 179 -10.98 7.54 6.72
N ARG A 180 -11.02 8.38 5.68
CA ARG A 180 -11.45 9.78 5.81
C ARG A 180 -12.90 9.90 6.25
N ASP A 181 -13.79 9.07 5.71
CA ASP A 181 -15.21 9.00 6.12
C ASP A 181 -15.36 8.61 7.60
N LEU A 182 -14.45 7.80 8.13
CA LEU A 182 -14.38 7.44 9.56
C LEU A 182 -13.71 8.53 10.42
N GLY A 183 -13.35 9.67 9.84
CA GLY A 183 -12.74 10.80 10.55
C GLY A 183 -11.23 10.70 10.74
N ALA A 184 -10.53 9.77 10.08
CA ALA A 184 -9.08 9.70 10.17
C ALA A 184 -8.44 10.93 9.51
N LYS A 185 -7.59 11.62 10.26
CA LYS A 185 -6.80 12.74 9.73
C LYS A 185 -5.68 12.21 8.85
N MET A 186 -5.46 12.85 7.70
CA MET A 186 -4.38 12.50 6.77
C MET A 186 -3.68 13.76 6.27
N GLN A 187 -2.37 13.82 6.48
CA GLN A 187 -1.50 14.94 6.12
C GLN A 187 -0.35 14.45 5.23
N GLU A 188 0.22 13.28 5.56
CA GLU A 188 1.25 12.64 4.75
C GLU A 188 1.03 11.12 4.70
N VAL A 189 1.52 10.50 3.63
CA VAL A 189 1.57 9.04 3.48
C VAL A 189 3.01 8.58 3.41
N ARG A 190 3.40 7.67 4.30
CA ARG A 190 4.68 6.98 4.21
C ARG A 190 4.53 5.74 3.33
N LEU A 191 5.11 5.82 2.14
CA LEU A 191 5.04 4.75 1.15
C LEU A 191 6.24 3.81 1.30
N ILE A 192 5.96 2.52 1.50
CA ILE A 192 6.97 1.48 1.70
C ILE A 192 6.81 0.32 0.71
N ALA A 193 7.72 -0.66 0.81
CA ALA A 193 7.78 -1.88 0.00
C ALA A 193 8.11 -1.65 -1.51
N GLY A 194 7.77 -2.62 -2.37
CA GLY A 194 8.25 -2.69 -3.75
C GLY A 194 7.85 -1.50 -4.62
N GLY A 195 6.60 -1.04 -4.50
CA GLY A 195 6.10 0.13 -5.22
C GLY A 195 6.84 1.42 -4.89
N ALA A 196 7.28 1.55 -3.63
CA ALA A 196 8.09 2.66 -3.19
C ALA A 196 9.46 2.73 -3.87
N LYS A 197 9.91 1.74 -4.67
CA LYS A 197 11.18 1.83 -5.41
C LYS A 197 11.09 2.66 -6.68
N SER A 198 9.92 2.73 -7.31
CA SER A 198 9.71 3.41 -8.59
C SER A 198 9.36 4.89 -8.39
N PRO A 199 10.18 5.86 -8.81
CA PRO A 199 9.85 7.29 -8.71
C PRO A 199 8.55 7.63 -9.46
N PHE A 200 8.29 6.94 -10.57
CA PHE A 200 7.06 7.10 -11.34
C PHE A 200 5.83 6.67 -10.53
N TRP A 201 5.87 5.50 -9.89
CA TRP A 201 4.74 5.03 -9.08
C TRP A 201 4.54 5.93 -7.86
N ARG A 202 5.63 6.37 -7.19
CA ARG A 202 5.53 7.34 -6.07
C ARG A 202 4.74 8.58 -6.46
N GLN A 203 5.02 9.16 -7.63
CA GLN A 203 4.29 10.33 -8.12
C GLN A 203 2.83 10.00 -8.40
N VAL A 204 2.54 8.86 -9.03
CA VAL A 204 1.14 8.43 -9.26
C VAL A 204 0.37 8.25 -7.95
N VAL A 205 1.01 7.73 -6.89
CA VAL A 205 0.38 7.65 -5.56
C VAL A 205 0.11 9.05 -5.00
N ALA A 206 1.09 9.97 -5.09
CA ALA A 206 0.93 11.35 -4.63
C ALA A 206 -0.27 12.01 -5.33
N ASP A 207 -0.24 12.00 -6.67
CA ASP A 207 -1.26 12.62 -7.51
C ASP A 207 -2.64 11.99 -7.29
N ILE A 208 -2.77 10.67 -7.13
CA ILE A 208 -4.08 10.04 -6.92
C ILE A 208 -4.61 10.29 -5.50
N PHE A 209 -3.77 10.26 -4.48
CA PHE A 209 -4.21 10.46 -3.09
C PHE A 209 -4.44 11.94 -2.74
N GLY A 210 -3.79 12.86 -3.44
CA GLY A 210 -3.76 14.28 -3.10
C GLY A 210 -3.02 14.53 -1.78
N LEU A 211 -2.00 13.71 -1.49
CA LEU A 211 -1.24 13.75 -0.23
C LEU A 211 0.26 13.68 -0.52
N GLN A 212 1.06 14.36 0.30
CA GLN A 212 2.51 14.25 0.23
C GLN A 212 2.94 12.80 0.53
N ILE A 213 3.77 12.24 -0.34
CA ILE A 213 4.35 10.91 -0.17
C ILE A 213 5.76 11.05 0.40
N VAL A 214 5.98 10.38 1.52
CA VAL A 214 7.26 10.33 2.22
C VAL A 214 7.84 8.94 2.06
N ILE A 215 9.12 8.86 1.67
CA ILE A 215 9.85 7.61 1.54
C ILE A 215 10.79 7.49 2.74
N PRO A 216 10.54 6.57 3.69
CA PRO A 216 11.47 6.31 4.78
C PRO A 216 12.81 5.80 4.26
N LYS A 217 13.92 6.18 4.90
CA LYS A 217 15.25 5.63 4.60
C LYS A 217 15.42 4.22 5.16
N ASN A 218 14.80 3.94 6.30
CA ASN A 218 14.82 2.61 6.90
C ASN A 218 13.80 1.69 6.21
N THR A 219 14.23 0.48 5.87
CA THR A 219 13.39 -0.56 5.28
C THR A 219 13.13 -1.74 6.23
N GLU A 220 13.77 -1.75 7.40
CA GLU A 220 13.64 -2.79 8.43
C GLU A 220 12.40 -2.55 9.32
N GLY A 221 11.23 -2.32 8.71
CA GLY A 221 10.02 -1.80 9.39
C GLY A 221 9.68 -2.50 10.71
N PRO A 222 9.22 -3.77 10.71
CA PRO A 222 8.81 -4.45 11.94
C PRO A 222 9.93 -4.64 12.97
N ALA A 223 11.15 -4.98 12.53
CA ALA A 223 12.29 -5.19 13.42
C ALA A 223 12.69 -3.89 14.13
N MET A 224 12.76 -2.78 13.40
CA MET A 224 13.01 -1.45 13.98
C MET A 224 11.89 -1.04 14.93
N GLY A 225 10.63 -1.30 14.59
CA GLY A 225 9.51 -1.05 15.49
C GLY A 225 9.60 -1.84 16.79
N ALA A 226 9.98 -3.12 16.73
CA ALA A 226 10.21 -3.94 17.91
C ALA A 226 11.35 -3.39 18.79
N ALA A 227 12.44 -2.90 18.18
CA ALA A 227 13.53 -2.24 18.90
C ALA A 227 13.09 -0.94 19.57
N ILE A 228 12.27 -0.11 18.90
CA ILE A 228 11.69 1.11 19.48
C ILE A 228 10.76 0.78 20.64
N LEU A 229 9.90 -0.24 20.50
CA LEU A 229 9.04 -0.73 21.58
C LEU A 229 9.85 -1.20 22.78
N ALA A 230 10.97 -1.90 22.56
CA ALA A 230 11.89 -2.28 23.61
C ALA A 230 12.54 -1.06 24.29
N GLY A 231 13.00 -0.08 23.52
CA GLY A 231 13.59 1.15 24.07
C GLY A 231 12.61 1.95 24.93
N VAL A 232 11.36 2.13 24.48
CA VAL A 232 10.33 2.83 25.26
C VAL A 232 9.88 1.98 26.46
N GLY A 233 9.70 0.68 26.29
CA GLY A 233 9.26 -0.23 27.37
C GLY A 233 10.33 -0.47 28.45
N THR A 234 11.58 -0.10 28.18
CA THR A 234 12.69 -0.11 29.15
C THR A 234 13.09 1.28 29.63
N GLU A 235 12.30 2.31 29.28
CA GLU A 235 12.53 3.71 29.66
C GLU A 235 13.84 4.30 29.12
N LEU A 236 14.50 3.63 28.16
CA LEU A 236 15.62 4.21 27.40
C LEU A 236 15.15 5.39 26.54
N PHE A 237 13.89 5.33 26.08
CA PHE A 237 13.23 6.40 25.34
C PHE A 237 11.95 6.83 26.06
N SER A 238 11.70 8.14 26.09
CA SER A 238 10.55 8.77 26.78
C SER A 238 9.23 8.54 26.07
N ASP A 239 9.21 8.71 24.75
CA ASP A 239 8.00 8.58 23.93
C ASP A 239 8.27 8.05 22.52
N PHE A 240 7.21 7.59 21.86
CA PHE A 240 7.30 7.03 20.52
C PHE A 240 7.54 8.08 19.43
N PHE A 241 6.86 9.22 19.50
CA PHE A 241 6.91 10.24 18.46
C PHE A 241 8.30 10.87 18.36
N GLU A 242 8.84 11.45 19.44
CA GLU A 242 10.18 12.07 19.45
C GLU A 242 11.26 11.06 19.04
N THR A 243 11.16 9.83 19.55
CA THR A 243 12.09 8.75 19.20
C THR A 243 12.07 8.48 17.70
N THR A 244 10.87 8.31 17.12
CA THR A 244 10.73 8.02 15.70
C THR A 244 11.19 9.17 14.81
N GLU A 245 10.93 10.43 15.20
CA GLU A 245 11.45 11.60 14.48
C GLU A 245 12.98 11.68 14.52
N ARG A 246 13.59 11.31 15.65
CA ARG A 246 15.05 11.37 15.83
C ARG A 246 15.79 10.28 15.06
N ILE A 247 15.26 9.05 15.04
CA ILE A 247 16.03 7.88 14.58
C ILE A 247 15.58 7.30 13.24
N LEU A 248 14.44 7.75 12.69
CA LEU A 248 13.91 7.27 11.41
C LEU A 248 13.99 8.36 10.33
N PRO A 249 15.16 8.54 9.70
CA PRO A 249 15.33 9.55 8.67
C PRO A 249 14.46 9.28 7.44
N VAL A 250 14.02 10.37 6.81
CA VAL A 250 13.35 10.36 5.51
C VAL A 250 14.39 10.34 4.38
N ALA A 251 14.17 9.53 3.35
CA ALA A 251 15.01 9.46 2.17
C ALA A 251 14.61 10.50 1.11
N SER A 252 13.31 10.67 0.87
CA SER A 252 12.78 11.64 -0.09
C SER A 252 11.31 11.95 0.19
N ARG A 253 10.83 13.08 -0.32
CA ARG A 253 9.42 13.47 -0.35
C ARG A 253 8.97 13.69 -1.80
N VAL A 254 7.70 13.47 -2.07
CA VAL A 254 7.05 13.68 -3.36
C VAL A 254 5.72 14.36 -3.10
N ASP A 255 5.57 15.59 -3.59
CA ASP A 255 4.32 16.35 -3.47
C ASP A 255 3.36 15.96 -4.61
N PRO A 256 2.04 15.97 -4.35
CA PRO A 256 1.05 15.83 -5.40
C PRO A 256 1.15 17.01 -6.38
N ASP A 257 0.83 16.73 -7.62
CA ASP A 257 0.57 17.76 -8.62
C ASP A 257 -0.93 18.05 -8.65
N ASP A 258 -1.32 19.28 -8.32
CA ASP A 258 -2.73 19.65 -8.13
C ASP A 258 -3.57 19.49 -9.40
N GLU A 259 -3.00 19.83 -10.58
CA GLU A 259 -3.71 19.66 -11.85
C GLU A 259 -3.94 18.18 -12.17
N ARG A 260 -2.92 17.34 -11.94
CA ARG A 260 -3.05 15.88 -12.13
C ARG A 260 -3.95 15.25 -11.09
N HIS A 261 -3.95 15.76 -9.85
CA HIS A 261 -4.85 15.30 -8.80
C HIS A 261 -6.31 15.50 -9.20
N GLU A 262 -6.65 16.68 -9.74
CA GLU A 262 -8.00 16.97 -10.19
C GLU A 262 -8.42 16.08 -11.38
N GLN A 263 -7.53 15.88 -12.34
CA GLN A 263 -7.77 14.92 -13.44
C GLN A 263 -7.98 13.49 -12.91
N TYR A 264 -7.21 13.06 -11.92
CA TYR A 264 -7.41 11.76 -11.29
C TYR A 264 -8.68 11.67 -10.46
N ASN A 265 -9.20 12.77 -9.90
CA ASN A 265 -10.50 12.79 -9.23
C ASN A 265 -11.63 12.44 -10.21
N GLU A 266 -11.62 13.04 -11.41
CA GLU A 266 -12.57 12.71 -12.47
C GLU A 266 -12.47 11.22 -12.86
N ILE A 267 -11.26 10.72 -13.12
CA ILE A 267 -11.04 9.32 -13.50
C ILE A 267 -11.43 8.36 -12.37
N TYR A 268 -11.11 8.70 -11.13
CA TYR A 268 -11.45 7.90 -9.96
C TYR A 268 -12.97 7.78 -9.79
N SER A 269 -13.72 8.85 -10.07
CA SER A 269 -15.19 8.82 -10.02
C SER A 269 -15.81 7.78 -10.97
N HIS A 270 -15.13 7.48 -12.08
CA HIS A 270 -15.49 6.38 -12.97
C HIS A 270 -15.00 5.03 -12.44
N PHE A 271 -13.76 4.95 -11.94
CA PHE A 271 -13.17 3.72 -11.38
C PHE A 271 -14.07 3.08 -10.31
N VAL A 272 -14.57 3.88 -9.36
CA VAL A 272 -15.40 3.38 -8.24
C VAL A 272 -16.73 2.75 -8.69
N GLN A 273 -17.20 3.06 -9.90
CA GLN A 273 -18.43 2.50 -10.46
C GLN A 273 -18.21 1.14 -11.15
N LEU A 274 -16.98 0.82 -11.55
CA LEU A 274 -16.67 -0.37 -12.35
C LEU A 274 -16.87 -1.67 -11.58
N TYR A 275 -16.44 -1.73 -10.32
CA TYR A 275 -16.64 -2.94 -9.51
C TYR A 275 -18.12 -3.23 -9.24
N PRO A 276 -18.95 -2.27 -8.77
CA PRO A 276 -20.39 -2.49 -8.61
C PRO A 276 -21.08 -3.01 -9.88
N ALA A 277 -20.69 -2.49 -11.06
CA ALA A 277 -21.23 -2.92 -12.34
C ALA A 277 -20.88 -4.38 -12.69
N LEU A 278 -19.73 -4.89 -12.23
CA LEU A 278 -19.23 -6.24 -12.56
C LEU A 278 -19.48 -7.28 -11.46
N LYS A 279 -19.74 -6.85 -10.22
CA LYS A 279 -19.88 -7.73 -9.05
C LYS A 279 -20.88 -8.89 -9.26
N GLY A 280 -22.04 -8.59 -9.84
CA GLY A 280 -23.06 -9.59 -10.13
C GLY A 280 -22.54 -10.68 -11.07
N HIS A 281 -21.85 -10.28 -12.14
CA HIS A 281 -21.27 -11.21 -13.12
C HIS A 281 -20.13 -12.03 -12.54
N PHE A 282 -19.29 -11.46 -11.67
CA PHE A 282 -18.25 -12.24 -10.98
C PHE A 282 -18.82 -13.37 -10.13
N ALA A 283 -19.88 -13.09 -9.37
CA ALA A 283 -20.56 -14.10 -8.57
C ALA A 283 -21.22 -15.19 -9.44
N GLU A 284 -21.84 -14.81 -10.56
CA GLU A 284 -22.42 -15.77 -11.51
C GLU A 284 -21.35 -16.63 -12.18
N MET A 285 -20.23 -16.03 -12.61
CA MET A 285 -19.09 -16.75 -13.18
C MET A 285 -18.53 -17.77 -12.18
N GLY A 286 -18.39 -17.40 -10.90
CA GLY A 286 -17.97 -18.31 -9.84
C GLY A 286 -18.87 -19.54 -9.74
N LYS A 287 -20.18 -19.34 -9.80
CA LYS A 287 -21.17 -20.44 -9.76
C LYS A 287 -21.14 -21.31 -11.02
N VAL A 288 -21.21 -20.69 -12.21
CA VAL A 288 -21.31 -21.38 -13.50
C VAL A 288 -20.04 -22.16 -13.82
N LEU A 289 -18.88 -21.54 -13.57
CA LEU A 289 -17.57 -22.11 -13.88
C LEU A 289 -16.97 -22.93 -12.73
N LYS A 290 -17.65 -23.00 -11.57
CA LYS A 290 -17.20 -23.70 -10.35
C LYS A 290 -15.80 -23.25 -9.90
N LEU A 291 -15.59 -21.92 -9.91
CA LEU A 291 -14.35 -21.26 -9.50
C LEU A 291 -14.33 -20.92 -8.01
#